data_AF-A0ABC8EIA3-F1
#
_entry.id   AF-A0ABC8EIA3-F1
#
_cell.length_a   1.000
_cell.length_b   1.000
_cell.length_c   1.000
_cell.angle_alpha   90.00
_cell.angle_beta   90.00
_cell.angle_gamma   90.00
#
_symmetry.space_group_name_H-M   'P 1'
#
loop_
_entity.id
_entity.type
_entity.pdbx_description
1 polymer ?
#
loop_
_entity_poly.entity_id
_entity_poly.type
_entity_poly.pdbx_seq_one_letter_code
_entity_poly.pdbx_strand_id
1 'polypeptide(L)'
;MPSWDMAMLASRLADPNVQVGLYDANLDFYRRYCLDPKRLMGWFARIESRRKAGGYDDAGDDIQSALGMMGRYADWWQNRMATAHKIIPLVCSRGFTSPLRSVAVCRHIEDVMQIVSMAHFPTRIRWGRAAFPQITYQQTAEALLEKAELNPFLECYRSFMAPHIGDPDLKQVIVTVRAPTQVFAGWTMARYVKSERPNLEVTLFGPRRLTRYASADADHLIEWGDEKELESVVSKSAHTNPDAGSEMPDFTGLPLPDYLTPERVLPLEWVPRWIDCPRRVCPPRTTLRRNGVLQPLRNPF
;
A
#
# COMPACT_ATOMS: atom_id res chain seq x y z
N MET A 1 0.65 -5.61 0.62
CA MET A 1 0.26 -6.75 1.47
C MET A 1 0.09 -6.19 2.86
N PRO A 2 -1.03 -6.45 3.55
CA PRO A 2 -1.10 -6.22 4.99
C PRO A 2 0.11 -6.92 5.58
N SER A 3 0.87 -6.21 6.41
CA SER A 3 1.98 -6.84 7.08
C SER A 3 1.47 -8.00 7.91
N TRP A 4 2.28 -9.03 8.09
CA TRP A 4 1.96 -10.16 8.97
C TRP A 4 1.41 -9.69 10.32
N ASP A 5 2.04 -8.66 10.91
CA ASP A 5 1.61 -8.06 12.18
C ASP A 5 0.16 -7.58 12.16
N MET A 6 -0.35 -7.09 11.02
CA MET A 6 -1.73 -6.61 10.89
C MET A 6 -2.71 -7.75 10.71
N ALA A 7 -2.30 -8.84 10.05
CA ALA A 7 -3.12 -10.04 10.00
C ALA A 7 -3.20 -10.70 11.39
N MET A 8 -2.07 -10.78 12.10
CA MET A 8 -2.04 -11.26 13.49
C MET A 8 -2.90 -10.40 14.41
N LEU A 9 -2.78 -9.08 14.30
CA LEU A 9 -3.60 -8.15 15.06
C LEU A 9 -5.08 -8.34 14.74
N ALA A 10 -5.47 -8.42 13.47
CA ALA A 10 -6.86 -8.69 13.08
C ALA A 10 -7.38 -10.00 13.68
N SER A 11 -6.54 -11.04 13.70
CA SER A 11 -6.86 -12.32 14.36
C SER A 11 -7.13 -12.18 15.85
N ARG A 12 -6.35 -11.34 16.55
CA ARG A 12 -6.50 -11.08 17.99
C ARG A 12 -7.71 -10.21 18.29
N LEU A 13 -8.10 -9.35 17.35
CA LEU A 13 -9.27 -8.48 17.45
C LEU A 13 -10.57 -9.20 17.07
N ALA A 14 -10.49 -10.34 16.38
CA ALA A 14 -11.64 -11.14 16.01
C ALA A 14 -12.22 -11.85 17.25
N ASP A 15 -13.54 -11.83 17.37
CA ASP A 15 -14.34 -12.48 18.42
C ASP A 15 -15.62 -13.01 17.75
N PRO A 16 -16.35 -13.99 18.33
CA PRO A 16 -17.64 -14.43 17.78
C PRO A 16 -18.64 -13.30 17.47
N ASN A 17 -18.51 -12.13 18.12
CA ASN A 17 -19.35 -10.96 17.88
C ASN A 17 -18.62 -9.83 17.12
N VAL A 18 -17.35 -9.99 16.77
CA VAL A 18 -16.53 -8.99 16.07
C VAL A 18 -15.94 -9.58 14.80
N GLN A 19 -16.47 -9.14 13.67
CA GLN A 19 -15.88 -9.44 12.37
C GLN A 19 -14.86 -8.37 11.99
N VAL A 20 -13.60 -8.79 11.80
CA VAL A 20 -12.52 -7.90 11.36
C VAL A 20 -12.27 -8.08 9.87
N GLY A 21 -12.49 -7.02 9.09
CA GLY A 21 -12.16 -6.97 7.67
C GLY A 21 -10.79 -6.35 7.42
N LEU A 22 -9.96 -6.99 6.61
CA LEU A 22 -8.68 -6.43 6.17
C LEU A 22 -8.80 -5.77 4.79
N TYR A 23 -8.35 -4.52 4.70
CA TYR A 23 -8.34 -3.73 3.46
C TYR A 23 -6.93 -3.19 3.18
N ASP A 24 -6.36 -3.49 2.01
CA ASP A 24 -5.07 -2.95 1.58
C ASP A 24 -5.25 -1.82 0.54
N ALA A 25 -5.35 -0.60 1.04
CA ALA A 25 -5.49 0.59 0.21
C ALA A 25 -4.31 0.84 -0.75
N ASN A 26 -3.11 0.34 -0.42
CA ASN A 26 -1.97 0.46 -1.36
C ASN A 26 -2.21 -0.38 -2.60
N LEU A 27 -2.87 -1.54 -2.44
CA LEU A 27 -3.17 -2.41 -3.56
C LEU A 27 -4.10 -1.73 -4.57
N ASP A 28 -5.18 -1.13 -4.08
CA ASP A 28 -6.09 -0.35 -4.92
C ASP A 28 -5.38 0.86 -5.54
N PHE A 29 -4.61 1.60 -4.74
CA PHE A 29 -3.88 2.77 -5.21
C PHE A 29 -2.90 2.43 -6.35
N TYR A 30 -2.08 1.39 -6.21
CA TYR A 30 -1.15 1.05 -7.28
C TYR A 30 -1.82 0.34 -8.45
N ARG A 31 -2.61 -0.71 -8.19
CA ARG A 31 -3.13 -1.58 -9.28
C ARG A 31 -4.29 -0.96 -10.03
N ARG A 32 -5.24 -0.35 -9.32
CA ARG A 32 -6.52 0.09 -9.89
C ARG A 32 -6.56 1.59 -10.14
N TYR A 33 -5.81 2.38 -9.38
CA TYR A 33 -5.74 3.83 -9.57
C TYR A 33 -4.56 4.22 -10.48
N CYS A 34 -3.31 4.00 -10.05
CA CYS A 34 -2.12 4.50 -10.74
C CYS A 34 -1.77 3.74 -12.02
N LEU A 35 -2.05 2.44 -12.09
CA LEU A 35 -1.70 1.58 -13.24
C LEU A 35 -2.85 1.37 -14.24
N ASP A 36 -3.96 2.07 -14.06
CA ASP A 36 -5.07 2.04 -15.02
C ASP A 36 -4.71 2.83 -16.29
N PRO A 37 -4.68 2.18 -17.48
CA PRO A 37 -4.28 2.86 -18.71
C PRO A 37 -5.19 4.03 -19.10
N LYS A 38 -6.50 3.97 -18.81
CA LYS A 38 -7.42 5.05 -19.16
C LYS A 38 -7.14 6.29 -18.31
N ARG A 39 -6.91 6.11 -17.00
CA ARG A 39 -6.51 7.18 -16.08
C ARG A 39 -5.18 7.80 -16.49
N LEU A 40 -4.18 6.98 -16.80
CA LEU A 40 -2.87 7.45 -17.25
C LEU A 40 -2.96 8.32 -18.51
N MET A 41 -3.76 7.90 -19.51
CA MET A 41 -4.00 8.69 -20.72
C MET A 41 -4.70 10.02 -20.41
N GLY A 42 -5.71 10.01 -19.52
CA GLY A 42 -6.36 11.24 -19.07
C GLY A 42 -5.41 12.20 -18.36
N TRP A 43 -4.54 11.66 -17.50
CA TRP A 43 -3.49 12.44 -16.83
C TRP A 43 -2.45 12.99 -17.80
N PHE A 44 -2.06 12.22 -18.82
CA PHE A 44 -1.15 12.69 -19.86
C PHE A 44 -1.71 13.91 -20.58
N ALA A 45 -2.97 13.87 -21.01
CA ALA A 45 -3.65 15.01 -21.63
C ALA A 45 -3.72 16.23 -20.68
N ARG A 46 -4.00 15.99 -19.39
CA ARG A 46 -4.00 17.05 -18.35
C ARG A 46 -2.61 17.67 -18.19
N ILE A 47 -1.55 16.87 -18.16
CA ILE A 47 -0.16 17.34 -18.05
C ILE A 47 0.20 18.21 -19.26
N GLU A 48 -0.13 17.78 -20.48
CA GLU A 48 0.13 18.57 -21.68
C GLU A 48 -0.61 19.91 -21.66
N SER A 49 -1.88 19.90 -21.27
CA SER A 49 -2.70 21.12 -21.13
C SER A 49 -2.08 22.06 -20.10
N ARG A 50 -1.76 21.55 -18.90
CA ARG A 50 -1.12 22.32 -17.83
C ARG A 50 0.24 22.88 -18.25
N ARG A 51 1.04 22.11 -18.99
CA ARG A 51 2.34 22.55 -19.52
C ARG A 51 2.19 23.71 -20.50
N LYS A 52 1.23 23.64 -21.43
CA LYS A 52 0.96 24.73 -22.37
C LYS A 52 0.51 26.01 -21.66
N ALA A 53 -0.11 25.89 -20.49
CA ALA A 53 -0.55 27.00 -19.66
C ALA A 53 0.52 27.52 -18.67
N GLY A 54 1.78 27.06 -18.75
CA GLY A 54 2.85 27.48 -17.81
C GLY A 54 2.73 26.90 -16.40
N GLY A 55 1.85 25.91 -16.19
CA GLY A 55 1.57 25.36 -14.86
C GLY A 55 2.70 24.51 -14.24
N TYR A 56 3.88 24.50 -14.86
CA TYR A 56 5.12 23.87 -14.39
C TYR A 56 6.30 24.85 -14.41
N ASP A 57 6.11 26.16 -14.57
CA ASP A 57 7.23 27.09 -14.71
C ASP A 57 8.16 27.09 -13.46
N ASP A 58 7.59 26.91 -12.27
CA ASP A 58 8.33 26.78 -11.01
C ASP A 58 8.75 25.34 -10.67
N ALA A 59 8.62 24.41 -11.61
CA ALA A 59 8.98 23.02 -11.37
C ALA A 59 10.51 22.83 -11.40
N GLY A 60 11.02 22.03 -10.47
CA GLY A 60 12.44 21.67 -10.43
C GLY A 60 12.90 20.86 -11.64
N ASP A 61 14.23 20.74 -11.79
CA ASP A 61 14.90 20.11 -12.94
C ASP A 61 14.41 18.69 -13.24
N ASP A 62 14.02 17.93 -12.21
CA ASP A 62 13.50 16.57 -12.35
C ASP A 62 12.19 16.54 -13.16
N ILE A 63 11.25 17.44 -12.84
CA ILE A 63 9.99 17.58 -13.56
C ILE A 63 10.22 18.19 -14.94
N GLN A 64 11.06 19.21 -15.06
CA GLN A 64 11.36 19.83 -16.36
C GLN A 64 12.00 18.82 -17.33
N SER A 65 12.92 18.00 -16.83
CA SER A 65 13.53 16.91 -17.60
C SER A 65 12.50 15.88 -18.04
N ALA A 66 11.59 15.47 -17.14
CA ALA A 66 10.51 14.54 -17.47
C ALA A 66 9.56 15.12 -18.56
N LEU A 67 9.15 16.38 -18.45
CA LEU A 67 8.33 17.07 -19.45
C LEU A 67 9.05 17.16 -20.81
N GLY A 68 10.35 17.46 -20.80
CA GLY A 68 11.18 17.47 -22.01
C GLY A 68 11.26 16.08 -22.67
N MET A 69 11.40 15.01 -21.88
CA MET A 69 11.37 13.64 -22.40
C MET A 69 9.99 13.27 -22.94
N MET A 70 8.91 13.68 -22.29
CA MET A 70 7.54 13.46 -22.79
C MET A 70 7.31 14.12 -24.14
N GLY A 71 7.75 15.36 -24.31
CA GLY A 71 7.64 16.06 -25.58
C GLY A 71 8.46 15.41 -26.70
N ARG A 72 9.67 14.92 -26.39
CA ARG A 72 10.55 14.25 -27.39
C ARG A 72 10.12 12.84 -27.75
N TYR A 73 9.49 12.11 -26.83
CA TYR A 73 9.21 10.68 -26.95
C TYR A 73 7.74 10.35 -26.66
N ALA A 74 6.80 11.11 -27.23
CA ALA A 74 5.37 10.95 -26.97
C ALA A 74 4.87 9.51 -27.20
N ASP A 75 5.22 8.90 -28.32
CA ASP A 75 4.81 7.51 -28.65
C ASP A 75 5.32 6.49 -27.64
N TRP A 76 6.54 6.69 -27.12
CA TRP A 76 7.11 5.82 -26.09
C TRP A 76 6.32 5.92 -24.79
N TRP A 77 5.96 7.14 -24.37
CA TRP A 77 5.14 7.36 -23.18
C TRP A 77 3.72 6.81 -23.34
N GLN A 78 3.11 7.00 -24.51
CA GLN A 78 1.80 6.40 -24.82
C GLN A 78 1.86 4.88 -24.73
N ASN A 79 2.90 4.25 -25.28
CA ASN A 79 3.09 2.81 -25.15
C ASN A 79 3.32 2.38 -23.68
N ARG A 80 4.09 3.15 -22.89
CA ARG A 80 4.30 2.90 -21.46
C ARG A 80 2.99 2.90 -20.68
N MET A 81 2.10 3.86 -20.94
CA MET A 81 0.78 3.96 -20.32
C MET A 81 -0.15 2.83 -20.77
N ALA A 82 -0.20 2.55 -22.08
CA ALA A 82 -1.03 1.48 -22.65
C ALA A 82 -0.65 0.09 -22.09
N THR A 83 0.61 -0.09 -21.71
CA THR A 83 1.14 -1.35 -21.16
C THR A 83 1.30 -1.36 -19.65
N ALA A 84 0.91 -0.30 -18.93
CA ALA A 84 1.10 -0.19 -17.47
C ALA A 84 0.46 -1.34 -16.69
N HIS A 85 -0.74 -1.79 -17.09
CA HIS A 85 -1.42 -2.94 -16.46
C HIS A 85 -0.61 -4.25 -16.55
N LYS A 86 0.28 -4.39 -17.55
CA LYS A 86 1.12 -5.58 -17.73
C LYS A 86 2.25 -5.68 -16.71
N ILE A 87 2.54 -4.60 -15.99
CA ILE A 87 3.56 -4.57 -14.91
C ILE A 87 3.17 -5.55 -13.80
N ILE A 88 1.88 -5.64 -13.47
CA ILE A 88 1.43 -6.44 -12.31
C ILE A 88 1.76 -7.93 -12.46
N PRO A 89 1.37 -8.61 -13.56
CA PRO A 89 1.79 -10.00 -13.79
C PRO A 89 3.31 -10.19 -13.76
N LEU A 90 4.08 -9.19 -14.21
CA LEU A 90 5.55 -9.28 -14.20
C LEU A 90 6.10 -9.25 -12.78
N VAL A 91 5.65 -8.32 -11.92
CA VAL A 91 6.05 -8.22 -10.50
C VAL A 91 5.66 -9.48 -9.73
N CYS A 92 4.49 -10.04 -10.01
CA CYS A 92 4.00 -11.27 -9.38
C CYS A 92 4.64 -12.55 -9.97
N SER A 93 5.44 -12.46 -11.03
CA SER A 93 6.08 -13.63 -11.64
C SER A 93 7.37 -14.02 -10.92
N ARG A 94 7.69 -15.32 -10.88
CA ARG A 94 9.03 -15.80 -10.44
C ARG A 94 10.17 -15.11 -11.20
N GLY A 95 9.95 -14.72 -12.45
CA GLY A 95 10.93 -14.01 -13.27
C GLY A 95 11.31 -12.64 -12.74
N PHE A 96 10.51 -12.02 -11.87
CA PHE A 96 10.83 -10.75 -11.22
C PHE A 96 12.06 -10.85 -10.33
N THR A 97 12.45 -12.04 -9.86
CA THR A 97 13.67 -12.24 -9.06
C THR A 97 14.97 -12.13 -9.88
N SER A 98 14.87 -12.12 -11.22
CA SER A 98 16.03 -11.89 -12.09
C SER A 98 16.41 -10.40 -12.08
N PRO A 99 17.64 -10.01 -11.71
CA PRO A 99 18.02 -8.60 -11.54
C PRO A 99 17.70 -7.71 -12.74
N LEU A 100 17.99 -8.18 -13.96
CA LEU A 100 17.72 -7.42 -15.19
C LEU A 100 16.22 -7.18 -15.40
N ARG A 101 15.40 -8.19 -15.11
CA ARG A 101 13.93 -8.07 -15.22
C ARG A 101 13.38 -7.17 -14.11
N SER A 102 13.85 -7.31 -12.87
CA SER A 102 13.43 -6.44 -11.77
C SER A 102 13.74 -4.98 -12.08
N VAL A 103 14.95 -4.68 -12.56
CA VAL A 103 15.34 -3.31 -12.92
C VAL A 103 14.47 -2.76 -14.04
N ALA A 104 14.19 -3.55 -15.09
CA ALA A 104 13.33 -3.10 -16.18
C ALA A 104 11.89 -2.81 -15.72
N VAL A 105 11.33 -3.67 -14.84
CA VAL A 105 9.99 -3.51 -14.27
C VAL A 105 9.95 -2.31 -13.32
N CYS A 106 10.92 -2.16 -12.42
CA CYS A 106 11.01 -1.00 -11.52
C CYS A 106 11.14 0.31 -12.29
N ARG A 107 11.92 0.35 -13.37
CA ARG A 107 11.99 1.54 -14.24
C ARG A 107 10.63 1.86 -14.87
N HIS A 108 9.90 0.85 -15.38
CA HIS A 108 8.56 1.08 -15.93
C HIS A 108 7.59 1.58 -14.85
N ILE A 109 7.66 1.05 -13.63
CA ILE A 109 6.88 1.56 -12.50
C ILE A 109 7.20 3.03 -12.24
N GLU A 110 8.48 3.39 -12.13
CA GLU A 110 8.89 4.77 -11.88
C GLU A 110 8.48 5.71 -13.03
N ASP A 111 8.56 5.27 -14.28
CA ASP A 111 8.04 6.03 -15.44
C ASP A 111 6.54 6.34 -15.25
N VAL A 112 5.73 5.33 -14.89
CA VAL A 112 4.30 5.51 -14.62
C VAL A 112 4.09 6.44 -13.42
N MET A 113 4.82 6.25 -12.31
CA MET A 113 4.69 7.12 -11.13
C MET A 113 5.07 8.57 -11.46
N GLN A 114 6.00 8.81 -12.37
CA GLN A 114 6.35 10.14 -12.86
C GLN A 114 5.15 10.84 -13.52
N ILE A 115 4.35 10.12 -14.32
CA ILE A 115 3.10 10.65 -14.89
C ILE A 115 2.13 11.03 -13.77
N VAL A 116 1.90 10.15 -12.80
CA VAL A 116 1.00 10.43 -11.66
C VAL A 116 1.47 11.68 -10.89
N SER A 117 2.77 11.74 -10.58
CA SER A 117 3.43 12.86 -9.91
C SER A 117 3.20 14.18 -10.66
N MET A 118 3.41 14.21 -11.98
CA MET A 118 3.17 15.42 -12.78
C MET A 118 1.70 15.80 -12.85
N ALA A 119 0.79 14.83 -12.92
CA ALA A 119 -0.65 15.10 -12.95
C ALA A 119 -1.16 15.77 -11.67
N HIS A 120 -0.54 15.45 -10.53
CA HIS A 120 -0.87 16.00 -9.21
C HIS A 120 0.14 17.04 -8.68
N PHE A 121 0.95 17.63 -9.57
CA PHE A 121 1.97 18.61 -9.19
C PHE A 121 1.39 19.75 -8.33
N PRO A 122 2.05 20.14 -7.21
CA PRO A 122 3.44 19.83 -6.85
C PRO A 122 3.65 18.53 -6.04
N THR A 123 2.61 17.74 -5.80
CA THR A 123 2.76 16.43 -5.12
C THR A 123 3.70 15.52 -5.89
N ARG A 124 4.58 14.81 -5.17
CA ARG A 124 5.57 13.90 -5.72
C ARG A 124 5.21 12.46 -5.35
N ILE A 125 4.90 11.65 -6.35
CA ILE A 125 4.56 10.23 -6.17
C ILE A 125 5.67 9.37 -6.79
N ARG A 126 6.10 8.36 -6.04
CA ARG A 126 7.06 7.31 -6.43
C ARG A 126 6.59 5.97 -5.87
N TRP A 127 7.23 4.89 -6.29
CA TRP A 127 6.90 3.58 -5.74
C TRP A 127 7.16 3.52 -4.22
N GLY A 128 6.11 3.28 -3.44
CA GLY A 128 6.17 3.23 -1.97
C GLY A 128 6.38 4.59 -1.28
N ARG A 129 6.34 5.71 -2.02
CA ARG A 129 6.61 7.03 -1.46
C ARG A 129 5.73 8.13 -2.05
N ALA A 130 5.12 8.92 -1.19
CA ALA A 130 4.53 10.19 -1.53
C ALA A 130 5.23 11.32 -0.76
N ALA A 131 5.40 12.47 -1.42
CA ALA A 131 5.93 13.69 -0.83
C ALA A 131 5.03 14.86 -1.23
N PHE A 132 4.82 15.78 -0.31
CA PHE A 132 3.96 16.94 -0.47
C PHE A 132 4.78 18.19 -0.14
N PRO A 133 5.63 18.67 -1.05
CA PRO A 133 6.52 19.81 -0.80
C PRO A 133 5.80 21.07 -0.31
N GLN A 134 4.54 21.21 -0.68
CA GLN A 134 3.67 22.30 -0.26
C GLN A 134 3.25 22.23 1.22
N ILE A 135 3.41 21.09 1.89
CA ILE A 135 3.09 20.93 3.31
C ILE A 135 4.31 21.35 4.14
N THR A 136 4.30 22.60 4.57
CA THR A 136 5.28 23.14 5.52
C THR A 136 4.76 23.10 6.96
N TYR A 137 3.44 23.19 7.14
CA TYR A 137 2.76 23.23 8.44
C TYR A 137 1.45 22.42 8.43
N GLN A 138 0.91 22.12 9.62
CA GLN A 138 -0.32 21.32 9.79
C GLN A 138 -1.54 21.94 9.10
N GLN A 139 -1.72 23.26 9.18
CA GLN A 139 -2.82 23.97 8.52
C GLN A 139 -2.78 23.81 6.98
N THR A 140 -1.58 23.67 6.41
CA THR A 140 -1.41 23.41 4.99
C THR A 140 -1.81 21.98 4.61
N ALA A 141 -1.70 21.02 5.54
CA ALA A 141 -2.10 19.65 5.30
C ALA A 141 -3.62 19.52 5.16
N GLU A 142 -4.41 20.09 6.07
CA GLU A 142 -5.89 20.05 6.03
C GLU A 142 -6.44 20.63 4.71
N ALA A 143 -5.94 21.80 4.31
CA ALA A 143 -6.33 22.44 3.06
C ALA A 143 -5.98 21.62 1.80
N LEU A 144 -5.05 20.66 1.89
CA LEU A 144 -4.69 19.78 0.78
C LEU A 144 -5.44 18.47 0.78
N LEU A 145 -5.91 18.00 1.94
CA LEU A 145 -6.68 16.76 2.03
C LEU A 145 -7.93 16.82 1.15
N GLU A 146 -8.52 18.01 1.01
CA GLU A 146 -9.76 18.25 0.25
C GLU A 146 -9.52 18.60 -1.23
N LYS A 147 -8.28 18.91 -1.62
CA LYS A 147 -7.92 19.26 -3.00
C LYS A 147 -7.60 18.03 -3.82
N ALA A 148 -8.62 17.39 -4.40
CA ALA A 148 -8.48 16.21 -5.26
C ALA A 148 -7.43 16.38 -6.38
N GLU A 149 -7.28 17.61 -6.88
CA GLU A 149 -6.31 17.93 -7.92
C GLU A 149 -4.84 17.76 -7.48
N LEU A 150 -4.55 17.90 -6.17
CA LEU A 150 -3.23 17.78 -5.54
C LEU A 150 -3.09 16.49 -4.72
N ASN A 151 -4.20 15.91 -4.30
CA ASN A 151 -4.27 14.71 -3.46
C ASN A 151 -4.76 13.49 -4.27
N PRO A 152 -3.85 12.65 -4.77
CA PRO A 152 -4.23 11.47 -5.56
C PRO A 152 -4.96 10.40 -4.74
N PHE A 153 -4.85 10.43 -3.40
CA PHE A 153 -5.49 9.43 -2.54
C PHE A 153 -6.99 9.66 -2.41
N LEU A 154 -7.46 10.91 -2.44
CA LEU A 154 -8.86 11.24 -2.23
C LEU A 154 -9.76 10.60 -3.31
N GLU A 155 -9.40 10.75 -4.59
CA GLU A 155 -10.16 10.13 -5.67
C GLU A 155 -10.04 8.60 -5.67
N CYS A 156 -8.87 8.07 -5.28
CA CYS A 156 -8.67 6.64 -5.09
C CYS A 156 -9.65 6.08 -4.04
N TYR A 157 -9.77 6.72 -2.87
CA TYR A 157 -10.68 6.27 -1.81
C TYR A 157 -12.15 6.42 -2.19
N ARG A 158 -12.54 7.51 -2.84
CA ARG A 158 -13.89 7.66 -3.43
C ARG A 158 -14.23 6.53 -4.39
N SER A 159 -13.26 6.10 -5.21
CA SER A 159 -13.48 5.08 -6.23
C SER A 159 -13.54 3.66 -5.67
N PHE A 160 -12.72 3.37 -4.65
CA PHE A 160 -12.44 1.98 -4.26
C PHE A 160 -12.73 1.66 -2.80
N MET A 161 -12.64 2.65 -1.91
CA MET A 161 -12.93 2.46 -0.47
C MET A 161 -14.42 2.66 -0.15
N ALA A 162 -15.15 3.47 -0.93
CA ALA A 162 -16.57 3.75 -0.71
C ALA A 162 -17.43 2.49 -0.44
N PRO A 163 -17.29 1.39 -1.21
CA PRO A 163 -18.08 0.17 -0.95
C PRO A 163 -17.77 -0.47 0.41
N HIS A 164 -16.54 -0.35 0.91
CA HIS A 164 -16.11 -0.95 2.18
C HIS A 164 -16.65 -0.21 3.39
N ILE A 165 -16.78 1.12 3.30
CA ILE A 165 -17.29 1.94 4.41
C ILE A 165 -18.80 2.14 4.35
N GLY A 166 -19.45 1.78 3.24
CA GLY A 166 -20.89 1.87 3.08
C GLY A 166 -21.69 0.83 3.88
N ASP A 167 -21.03 -0.18 4.44
CA ASP A 167 -21.67 -1.22 5.26
C ASP A 167 -22.25 -0.62 6.56
N PRO A 168 -23.58 -0.62 6.77
CA PRO A 168 -24.20 -0.04 7.96
C PRO A 168 -23.75 -0.68 9.28
N ASP A 169 -23.28 -1.93 9.23
CA ASP A 169 -22.83 -2.67 10.41
C ASP A 169 -21.37 -2.39 10.76
N LEU A 170 -20.59 -1.79 9.85
CA LEU A 170 -19.24 -1.31 10.16
C LEU A 170 -19.30 -0.24 11.25
N LYS A 171 -18.64 -0.51 12.39
CA LYS A 171 -18.59 0.38 13.57
C LYS A 171 -17.29 1.15 13.71
N GLN A 172 -16.19 0.64 13.15
CA GLN A 172 -14.88 1.27 13.28
C GLN A 172 -13.99 1.00 12.07
N VAL A 173 -13.14 1.97 11.73
CA VAL A 173 -12.04 1.84 10.76
C VAL A 173 -10.72 2.07 11.47
N ILE A 174 -9.82 1.10 11.38
CA ILE A 174 -8.45 1.22 11.90
C ILE A 174 -7.51 1.51 10.72
N VAL A 175 -6.99 2.74 10.66
CA VAL A 175 -6.05 3.17 9.62
C VAL A 175 -4.63 3.00 10.13
N THR A 176 -3.86 2.17 9.44
CA THR A 176 -2.49 1.82 9.87
C THR A 176 -1.46 2.65 9.11
N VAL A 177 -0.57 3.32 9.85
CA VAL A 177 0.50 4.16 9.30
C VAL A 177 1.84 3.65 9.82
N ARG A 178 2.60 2.93 8.98
CA ARG A 178 3.88 2.32 9.42
C ARG A 178 5.09 3.19 9.11
N ALA A 179 5.02 3.97 8.03
CA ALA A 179 6.13 4.78 7.56
C ALA A 179 5.73 6.25 7.37
N PRO A 180 6.68 7.20 7.51
CA PRO A 180 6.42 8.61 7.23
C PRO A 180 5.83 8.88 5.85
N THR A 181 6.16 8.04 4.85
CA THR A 181 5.65 8.18 3.48
C THR A 181 4.17 7.80 3.32
N GLN A 182 3.58 7.12 4.30
CA GLN A 182 2.17 6.72 4.32
C GLN A 182 1.29 7.72 5.06
N VAL A 183 1.88 8.66 5.80
CA VAL A 183 1.15 9.50 6.75
C VAL A 183 0.03 10.29 6.09
N PHE A 184 0.31 10.90 4.94
CA PHE A 184 -0.67 11.72 4.22
C PHE A 184 -1.80 10.89 3.60
N ALA A 185 -1.49 9.68 3.13
CA ALA A 185 -2.50 8.73 2.66
C ALA A 185 -3.42 8.32 3.82
N GLY A 186 -2.84 7.98 4.97
CA GLY A 186 -3.60 7.66 6.19
C GLY A 186 -4.50 8.80 6.67
N TRP A 187 -4.00 10.04 6.66
CA TRP A 187 -4.81 11.22 7.00
C TRP A 187 -5.93 11.46 6.01
N THR A 188 -5.64 11.34 4.70
CA THR A 188 -6.66 11.46 3.66
C THR A 188 -7.75 10.41 3.86
N MET A 189 -7.37 9.19 4.25
CA MET A 189 -8.31 8.11 4.52
C MET A 189 -9.18 8.42 5.74
N ALA A 190 -8.58 8.81 6.87
CA ALA A 190 -9.31 9.14 8.08
C ALA A 190 -10.34 10.25 7.83
N ARG A 191 -9.91 11.35 7.18
CA ARG A 191 -10.79 12.46 6.82
C ARG A 191 -11.90 12.04 5.85
N TYR A 192 -11.56 11.25 4.83
CA TYR A 192 -12.53 10.72 3.88
C TYR A 192 -13.61 9.89 4.61
N VAL A 193 -13.20 8.97 5.49
CA VAL A 193 -14.12 8.16 6.30
C VAL A 193 -15.04 9.04 7.14
N LYS A 194 -14.49 10.02 7.87
CA LYS A 194 -15.28 10.95 8.68
C LYS A 194 -16.22 11.82 7.85
N SER A 195 -15.83 12.20 6.62
CA SER A 195 -16.69 12.98 5.73
C SER A 195 -17.89 12.18 5.20
N GLU A 196 -17.70 10.89 4.91
CA GLU A 196 -18.76 10.01 4.39
C GLU A 196 -19.64 9.46 5.53
N ARG A 197 -19.04 9.16 6.69
CA ARG A 197 -19.74 8.64 7.87
C ARG A 197 -19.19 9.30 9.15
N PRO A 198 -19.73 10.47 9.55
CA PRO A 198 -19.25 11.21 10.72
C PRO A 198 -19.27 10.42 12.04
N ASN A 199 -20.25 9.51 12.18
CA ASN A 199 -20.43 8.67 13.36
C ASN A 199 -19.59 7.38 13.34
N LEU A 200 -18.89 7.08 12.23
CA LEU A 200 -18.03 5.91 12.15
C LEU A 200 -16.75 6.20 12.94
N GLU A 201 -16.38 5.31 13.86
CA GLU A 201 -15.16 5.48 14.64
C GLU A 201 -13.91 5.29 13.77
N VAL A 202 -12.92 6.13 13.95
CA VAL A 202 -11.65 6.10 13.21
C VAL A 202 -10.50 6.07 14.21
N THR A 203 -9.70 5.00 14.13
CA THR A 203 -8.48 4.83 14.92
C THR A 203 -7.26 4.94 14.01
N LEU A 204 -6.37 5.89 14.27
CA LEU A 204 -5.06 5.95 13.62
C LEU A 204 -4.05 5.17 14.45
N PHE A 205 -3.58 4.04 13.91
CA PHE A 205 -2.59 3.18 14.54
C PHE A 205 -1.23 3.32 13.86
N GLY A 206 -0.25 3.88 14.57
CA GLY A 206 1.08 4.15 14.02
C GLY A 206 1.90 5.10 14.89
N PRO A 207 3.12 5.48 14.46
CA PRO A 207 3.98 6.31 15.29
C PRO A 207 3.32 7.65 15.65
N ARG A 208 3.23 8.01 16.94
CA ARG A 208 2.49 9.20 17.40
C ARG A 208 3.04 10.49 16.81
N ARG A 209 4.34 10.54 16.53
CA ARG A 209 4.98 11.67 15.84
C ARG A 209 4.40 11.90 14.43
N LEU A 210 3.92 10.85 13.78
CA LEU A 210 3.30 10.88 12.46
C LEU A 210 1.78 11.04 12.56
N THR A 211 1.11 10.36 13.47
CA THR A 211 -0.37 10.37 13.52
C THR A 211 -0.97 11.61 14.20
N ARG A 212 -0.24 12.29 15.09
CA ARG A 212 -0.75 13.41 15.90
C ARG A 212 -1.38 14.57 15.13
N TYR A 213 -1.01 14.78 13.86
CA TYR A 213 -1.51 15.93 13.09
C TYR A 213 -2.86 15.66 12.43
N ALA A 214 -3.35 14.42 12.44
CA ALA A 214 -4.71 14.07 12.01
C ALA A 214 -5.64 13.80 13.19
N SER A 215 -5.34 14.38 14.37
CA SER A 215 -6.17 14.24 15.57
C SER A 215 -7.59 14.75 15.39
N ALA A 216 -7.82 15.69 14.46
CA ALA A 216 -9.16 16.21 14.18
C ALA A 216 -10.04 15.20 13.40
N ASP A 217 -9.41 14.25 12.69
CA ASP A 217 -10.09 13.29 11.82
C ASP A 217 -10.11 11.86 12.40
N ALA A 218 -9.70 11.70 13.66
CA ALA A 218 -9.58 10.42 14.33
C ALA A 218 -10.09 10.50 15.78
N ASP A 219 -10.85 9.50 16.20
CA ASP A 219 -11.34 9.39 17.58
C ASP A 219 -10.26 8.84 18.51
N HIS A 220 -9.36 8.01 17.96
CA HIS A 220 -8.26 7.39 18.71
C HIS A 220 -6.93 7.51 17.96
N LEU A 221 -5.87 7.82 18.71
CA LEU A 221 -4.48 7.86 18.23
C LEU A 221 -3.66 6.90 19.07
N ILE A 222 -3.26 5.77 18.48
CA ILE A 222 -2.59 4.69 19.22
C ILE A 222 -1.19 4.48 18.64
N GLU A 223 -0.19 4.45 19.50
CA GLU A 223 1.22 4.26 19.13
C GLU A 223 1.47 2.82 18.69
N TRP A 224 2.36 2.64 17.72
CA TRP A 224 2.81 1.31 17.34
C TRP A 224 3.48 0.59 18.52
N GLY A 225 3.07 -0.65 18.81
CA GLY A 225 3.53 -1.42 19.97
C GLY A 225 2.65 -1.27 21.21
N ASP A 226 1.55 -0.51 21.14
CA ASP A 226 0.47 -0.53 22.14
C ASP A 226 -0.75 -1.30 21.62
N GLU A 227 -0.55 -2.57 21.26
CA GLU A 227 -1.65 -3.42 20.77
C GLU A 227 -2.72 -3.64 21.85
N LYS A 228 -2.38 -3.51 23.13
CA LYS A 228 -3.33 -3.64 24.24
C LYS A 228 -4.30 -2.45 24.32
N GLU A 229 -3.80 -1.23 24.10
CA GLU A 229 -4.67 -0.06 23.97
C GLU A 229 -5.62 -0.22 22.79
N LEU A 230 -5.11 -0.71 21.65
CA LEU A 230 -5.94 -0.96 20.47
C LEU A 230 -7.02 -2.03 20.72
N GLU A 231 -6.66 -3.17 21.33
CA GLU A 231 -7.61 -4.18 21.77
C GLU A 231 -8.67 -3.59 22.70
N SER A 232 -8.26 -2.78 23.69
CA SER A 232 -9.19 -2.13 24.60
C SER A 232 -10.18 -1.19 23.89
N VAL A 233 -9.71 -0.43 22.91
CA VAL A 233 -10.56 0.46 22.10
C VAL A 233 -11.56 -0.35 21.29
N VAL A 234 -11.11 -1.37 20.55
CA VAL A 234 -11.98 -2.21 19.71
C VAL A 234 -13.02 -2.95 20.56
N SER A 235 -12.60 -3.54 21.69
CA SER A 235 -13.52 -4.25 22.61
C SER A 235 -14.60 -3.33 23.18
N LYS A 236 -14.27 -2.08 23.49
CA LYS A 236 -15.25 -1.09 23.96
C LYS A 236 -16.28 -0.77 22.88
N SER A 237 -15.82 -0.53 21.64
CA SER A 237 -16.71 -0.24 20.51
C SER A 237 -17.62 -1.42 20.16
N ALA A 238 -17.07 -2.64 20.28
CA ALA A 238 -17.78 -3.88 19.99
C ALA A 238 -18.62 -4.43 21.16
N HIS A 239 -18.48 -3.88 22.37
CA HIS A 239 -19.08 -4.44 23.60
C HIS A 239 -18.67 -5.90 23.87
N THR A 240 -17.43 -6.26 23.53
CA THR A 240 -16.88 -7.61 23.73
C THR A 240 -15.79 -7.65 24.80
N ASN A 241 -15.46 -8.86 25.27
CA ASN A 241 -14.41 -9.07 26.26
C ASN A 241 -13.19 -9.70 25.55
N PRO A 242 -11.99 -9.11 25.60
CA PRO A 242 -10.85 -9.50 24.75
C PRO A 242 -10.19 -10.86 25.07
N ASP A 243 -10.78 -11.69 25.94
CA ASP A 243 -10.19 -12.96 26.40
C ASP A 243 -10.40 -14.15 25.43
N ALA A 244 -10.84 -13.92 24.20
CA ALA A 244 -10.89 -14.95 23.18
C ALA A 244 -9.45 -15.29 22.75
N GLY A 245 -9.03 -16.55 22.97
CA GLY A 245 -7.67 -17.00 22.67
C GLY A 245 -7.25 -16.71 21.22
N SER A 246 -5.98 -16.36 21.03
CA SER A 246 -5.42 -16.06 19.71
C SER A 246 -5.53 -17.26 18.77
N GLU A 247 -6.43 -17.17 17.80
CA GLU A 247 -6.41 -18.06 16.64
C GLU A 247 -5.30 -17.66 15.67
N MET A 248 -5.01 -18.53 14.69
CA MET A 248 -4.13 -18.16 13.58
C MET A 248 -4.81 -17.09 12.72
N PRO A 249 -4.02 -16.15 12.14
CA PRO A 249 -4.57 -15.11 11.29
C PRO A 249 -5.36 -15.68 10.13
N ASP A 250 -6.62 -15.27 10.05
CA ASP A 250 -7.46 -15.56 8.89
C ASP A 250 -7.13 -14.57 7.77
N PHE A 251 -6.62 -15.12 6.66
CA PHE A 251 -6.38 -14.36 5.44
C PHE A 251 -7.53 -14.50 4.43
N THR A 252 -8.64 -15.12 4.80
CA THR A 252 -9.83 -15.25 3.97
C THR A 252 -10.37 -13.87 3.60
N GLY A 253 -10.81 -13.73 2.34
CA GLY A 253 -11.32 -12.46 1.82
C GLY A 253 -10.24 -11.47 1.38
N LEU A 254 -8.97 -11.67 1.76
CA LEU A 254 -7.90 -10.88 1.18
C LEU A 254 -7.64 -11.26 -0.28
N PRO A 255 -7.34 -10.30 -1.16
CA PRO A 255 -6.97 -10.57 -2.54
C PRO A 255 -5.51 -11.07 -2.59
N LEU A 256 -5.23 -12.20 -1.94
CA LEU A 256 -3.89 -12.81 -1.86
C LEU A 256 -3.23 -13.03 -3.23
N PRO A 257 -3.96 -13.42 -4.31
CA PRO A 257 -3.40 -13.53 -5.64
C PRO A 257 -2.95 -12.18 -6.23
N ASP A 258 -3.47 -11.08 -5.68
CA ASP A 258 -3.25 -9.76 -6.22
C ASP A 258 -2.07 -9.02 -5.59
N TYR A 259 -1.49 -9.50 -4.49
CA TYR A 259 -0.34 -8.83 -3.91
C TYR A 259 0.88 -8.80 -4.83
N LEU A 260 1.57 -7.67 -4.82
CA LEU A 260 2.69 -7.33 -5.69
C LEU A 260 4.00 -7.95 -5.16
N THR A 261 4.01 -9.27 -5.04
CA THR A 261 5.17 -10.07 -4.62
C THR A 261 5.27 -11.33 -5.47
N PRO A 262 6.48 -11.72 -5.91
CA PRO A 262 6.68 -12.93 -6.71
C PRO A 262 6.42 -14.22 -5.91
N GLU A 263 6.64 -14.19 -4.59
CA GLU A 263 6.39 -15.30 -3.69
C GLU A 263 5.73 -14.79 -2.41
N ARG A 264 4.78 -15.57 -1.88
CA ARG A 264 4.14 -15.28 -0.60
C ARG A 264 5.09 -15.71 0.51
N VAL A 265 5.74 -14.74 1.15
CA VAL A 265 6.51 -15.01 2.36
C VAL A 265 5.56 -14.91 3.54
N LEU A 266 4.96 -16.05 3.91
CA LEU A 266 4.44 -16.19 5.27
C LEU A 266 5.66 -16.36 6.18
N PRO A 267 5.70 -15.74 7.38
CA PRO A 267 6.77 -16.02 8.31
C PRO A 267 6.80 -17.52 8.54
N LEU A 268 8.01 -18.07 8.51
CA LEU A 268 8.25 -19.42 8.97
C LEU A 268 7.63 -19.52 10.35
N GLU A 269 6.77 -20.51 10.58
CA GLU A 269 6.35 -20.87 11.93
C GLU A 269 7.61 -20.85 12.79
N TRP A 270 7.66 -19.93 13.74
CA TRP A 270 8.76 -19.86 14.67
C TRP A 270 8.58 -21.05 15.60
N VAL A 271 8.96 -22.24 15.12
CA VAL A 271 9.05 -23.41 15.97
C VAL A 271 10.18 -23.10 16.94
N PRO A 272 9.93 -22.97 18.26
CA PRO A 272 10.99 -22.77 19.24
C PRO A 272 11.77 -24.08 19.34
N ARG A 273 12.62 -24.37 18.35
CA ARG A 273 13.34 -25.65 18.20
C ARG A 273 14.67 -25.70 18.93
N TRP A 274 14.87 -24.83 19.93
CA TRP A 274 16.18 -24.69 20.59
C TRP A 274 16.16 -24.81 22.12
N ILE A 275 15.03 -25.10 22.77
CA ILE A 275 15.03 -25.23 24.24
C ILE A 275 15.20 -26.67 24.73
N ASP A 276 14.80 -27.71 23.99
CA ASP A 276 15.02 -29.11 24.45
C ASP A 276 15.32 -30.09 23.30
N CYS A 277 16.48 -29.96 22.66
CA CYS A 277 17.02 -31.07 21.86
C CYS A 277 18.13 -31.76 22.67
N PRO A 278 17.83 -32.87 23.39
CA PRO A 278 18.88 -33.68 23.97
C PRO A 278 19.81 -34.14 22.84
N ARG A 279 21.11 -33.93 23.02
CA ARG A 279 22.15 -34.29 22.06
C ARG A 279 22.02 -35.78 21.70
N ARG A 280 21.36 -36.09 20.57
CA ARG A 280 21.63 -37.19 19.64
C ARG A 280 20.43 -37.33 18.69
N VAL A 281 20.72 -37.44 17.40
CA VAL A 281 19.80 -37.64 16.27
C VAL A 281 19.15 -36.35 15.73
N CYS A 282 19.91 -35.64 14.89
CA CYS A 282 19.31 -34.75 13.89
C CYS A 282 18.52 -35.58 12.87
N PRO A 283 17.21 -35.36 12.65
CA PRO A 283 16.54 -35.88 11.47
C PRO A 283 17.00 -35.11 10.23
N PRO A 284 16.92 -35.72 9.02
CA PRO A 284 17.43 -35.12 7.79
C PRO A 284 16.71 -33.81 7.47
N ARG A 285 17.52 -32.83 7.06
CA ARG A 285 17.10 -31.53 6.53
C ARG A 285 16.06 -31.72 5.43
N THR A 286 14.91 -31.07 5.55
CA THR A 286 14.00 -30.86 4.42
C THR A 286 14.63 -29.82 3.50
N THR A 287 15.45 -30.29 2.56
CA THR A 287 15.91 -29.49 1.43
C THR A 287 14.74 -29.23 0.48
N LEU A 288 14.58 -27.96 0.10
CA LEU A 288 13.73 -27.55 -1.01
C LEU A 288 14.14 -28.37 -2.25
N ARG A 289 13.31 -29.34 -2.67
CA ARG A 289 13.58 -30.14 -3.88
C ARG A 289 13.34 -29.26 -5.11
N ARG A 290 14.44 -28.91 -5.77
CA ARG A 290 14.48 -28.33 -7.12
C ARG A 290 14.20 -29.46 -8.12
N ASN A 291 12.99 -29.48 -8.70
CA ASN A 291 12.70 -30.30 -9.87
C ASN A 291 13.52 -29.74 -11.04
N GLY A 292 14.54 -30.49 -11.46
CA GLY A 292 15.38 -30.20 -12.59
C GLY A 292 16.34 -31.36 -12.80
N VAL A 293 15.92 -32.29 -13.64
CA VAL A 293 16.70 -33.44 -14.12
C VAL A 293 18.03 -32.93 -14.67
N LEU A 294 19.13 -33.24 -13.97
CA LEU A 294 20.48 -33.15 -14.53
C LEU A 294 20.74 -34.47 -15.27
N GLN A 295 20.81 -34.40 -16.60
CA GLN A 295 21.45 -35.46 -17.38
C GLN A 295 22.96 -35.43 -17.13
N PRO A 296 23.62 -36.59 -16.99
CA PRO A 296 25.07 -36.64 -16.87
C PRO A 296 25.73 -36.26 -18.19
N LEU A 297 26.61 -35.26 -18.15
CA LEU A 297 27.58 -35.00 -19.22
C LEU A 297 28.49 -36.23 -19.33
N ARG A 298 28.28 -37.03 -20.38
CA ARG A 298 29.28 -37.96 -20.88
C ARG A 298 30.34 -37.14 -21.61
N ASN A 299 31.54 -37.09 -21.06
CA ASN A 299 32.74 -36.80 -21.82
C ASN A 299 32.95 -37.92 -22.84
N PRO A 300 33.29 -37.58 -24.10
CA PRO A 300 34.42 -38.28 -24.70
C PRO A 300 35.35 -37.32 -25.45
N PHE A 301 36.63 -37.40 -25.08
CA PHE A 301 37.83 -36.81 -25.71
C PHE A 301 38.06 -35.31 -25.52
#